data_AF-Q64HL1-F1
#
_entry.id   AF-Q64HL1-F1
#
_cell.length_a   1.000
_cell.length_b   1.000
_cell.length_c   1.000
_cell.angle_alpha   90.00
_cell.angle_beta   90.00
_cell.angle_gamma   90.00
#
_symmetry.space_group_name_H-M   'P 1'
#
loop_
_entity.id
_entity.type
_entity.pdbx_description
1 polymer ?
#
loop_
_entity_poly.entity_id
_entity_poly.type
_entity_poly.pdbx_seq_one_letter_code
_entity_poly.pdbx_strand_id
1 'polypeptide(L)'
;MNTHSEALFQINQRLLFHIRTLSNFPVFDPQKITSDVETDIKKMVSIMKFKRLTNEDEAIMKMINDCSKVLQEMLLERIMLQQDSIQFFTEKEASDSSFSNTVDDAIEDGDDRKTKSRRLTKKQLLVLEGWFQKHKNHPYSQKDQTNLLIKSTKLSKSQVQNWISNRRRKEKNTKVSPELAALLLTG
;
A
#
# COMPACT_ATOMS: atom_id res chain seq x y z
N MET A 1 -35.08 -14.26 -8.77
CA MET A 1 -33.89 -14.87 -8.17
C MET A 1 -34.24 -15.34 -6.76
N ASN A 2 -33.80 -16.52 -6.37
CA ASN A 2 -33.97 -17.03 -5.01
C ASN A 2 -33.17 -16.15 -4.05
N THR A 3 -33.75 -15.75 -2.91
CA THR A 3 -33.11 -14.81 -1.96
C THR A 3 -31.78 -15.33 -1.40
N HIS A 4 -31.59 -16.65 -1.41
CA HIS A 4 -30.33 -17.30 -1.03
C HIS A 4 -29.25 -17.20 -2.10
N SER A 5 -29.60 -17.40 -3.37
CA SER A 5 -28.65 -17.24 -4.49
C SER A 5 -28.18 -15.79 -4.58
N GLU A 6 -29.06 -14.83 -4.27
CA GLU A 6 -28.69 -13.42 -4.14
C GLU A 6 -27.73 -13.17 -2.96
N ALA A 7 -27.96 -13.80 -1.80
CA ALA A 7 -27.05 -13.68 -0.66
C ALA A 7 -25.67 -14.31 -0.95
N LEU A 8 -25.62 -15.48 -1.59
CA LEU A 8 -24.37 -16.12 -2.04
C LEU A 8 -23.65 -15.27 -3.09
N PHE A 9 -24.40 -14.67 -4.02
CA PHE A 9 -23.84 -13.76 -5.00
C PHE A 9 -23.21 -12.52 -4.34
N GLN A 10 -23.86 -11.93 -3.34
CA GLN A 10 -23.32 -10.81 -2.57
C GLN A 10 -22.01 -11.19 -1.83
N ILE A 11 -21.96 -12.40 -1.24
CA ILE A 11 -20.73 -12.93 -0.62
C ILE A 11 -19.62 -13.01 -1.66
N ASN A 12 -19.90 -13.60 -2.84
CA ASN A 12 -18.92 -13.72 -3.92
C ASN A 12 -18.41 -12.35 -4.41
N GLN A 13 -19.30 -11.37 -4.59
CA GLN A 13 -18.92 -10.00 -4.97
C GLN A 13 -18.04 -9.33 -3.91
N ARG A 14 -18.32 -9.55 -2.62
CA ARG A 14 -17.51 -8.99 -1.53
C ARG A 14 -16.11 -9.60 -1.50
N LEU A 15 -15.98 -10.92 -1.68
CA LEU A 15 -14.67 -11.57 -1.78
C LEU A 15 -13.87 -11.06 -2.99
N LEU A 16 -14.51 -10.90 -4.16
CA LEU A 16 -13.87 -10.31 -5.34
C LEU A 16 -13.40 -8.87 -5.09
N PHE A 17 -14.17 -8.08 -4.33
CA PHE A 17 -13.78 -6.74 -3.92
C PHE A 17 -12.54 -6.77 -3.02
N HIS A 18 -12.47 -7.69 -2.05
CA HIS A 18 -11.29 -7.86 -1.19
C HIS A 18 -10.07 -8.31 -1.99
N ILE A 19 -10.21 -9.28 -2.91
CA ILE A 19 -9.15 -9.70 -3.83
C ILE A 19 -8.66 -8.49 -4.63
N ARG A 20 -9.56 -7.74 -5.26
CA ARG A 20 -9.20 -6.52 -6.01
C ARG A 20 -8.48 -5.50 -5.13
N THR A 21 -8.90 -5.37 -3.87
CA THR A 21 -8.29 -4.45 -2.92
C THR A 21 -6.86 -4.87 -2.62
N LEU A 22 -6.65 -6.16 -2.35
CA LEU A 22 -5.35 -6.77 -2.10
C LEU A 22 -4.50 -6.93 -3.36
N SER A 23 -5.04 -6.82 -4.56
CA SER A 23 -4.22 -6.78 -5.78
C SER A 23 -3.74 -5.36 -6.09
N ASN A 24 -4.59 -4.35 -5.87
CA ASN A 24 -4.37 -3.01 -6.41
C ASN A 24 -3.91 -1.97 -5.38
N PHE A 25 -4.15 -2.21 -4.08
CA PHE A 25 -3.80 -1.25 -3.04
C PHE A 25 -2.70 -1.79 -2.12
N PRO A 26 -1.63 -1.00 -1.87
CA PRO A 26 -0.55 -1.40 -0.97
C PRO A 26 -0.96 -1.28 0.50
N VAL A 27 -1.93 -0.42 0.82
CA VAL A 27 -2.49 -0.23 2.16
C VAL A 27 -3.96 -0.62 2.14
N PHE A 28 -4.36 -1.47 3.07
CA PHE A 28 -5.72 -1.93 3.27
C PHE A 28 -5.97 -2.07 4.78
N ASP A 29 -7.22 -2.17 5.18
CA ASP A 29 -7.62 -2.38 6.58
C ASP A 29 -7.81 -3.89 6.83
N PRO A 30 -6.89 -4.58 7.53
CA PRO A 30 -6.98 -6.01 7.77
C PRO A 30 -8.15 -6.38 8.69
N GLN A 31 -8.52 -5.50 9.63
CA GLN A 31 -9.60 -5.75 10.57
C GLN A 31 -10.95 -5.71 9.86
N LYS A 32 -11.12 -4.77 8.93
CA LYS A 32 -12.32 -4.69 8.09
C LYS A 32 -12.49 -5.94 7.23
N ILE A 33 -11.44 -6.39 6.54
CA ILE A 33 -11.49 -7.60 5.72
C ILE A 33 -11.83 -8.83 6.57
N THR A 34 -11.19 -8.98 7.74
CA THR A 34 -11.44 -10.10 8.65
C THR A 34 -12.90 -10.12 9.12
N SER A 35 -13.42 -8.97 9.57
CA SER A 35 -14.81 -8.83 10.01
C SER A 35 -15.82 -9.15 8.90
N ASP A 36 -15.54 -8.71 7.67
CA ASP A 36 -16.38 -8.97 6.51
C ASP A 36 -16.37 -10.47 6.16
N VAL A 37 -15.21 -11.13 6.15
CA VAL A 37 -15.09 -12.58 5.89
C VAL A 37 -15.79 -13.41 6.97
N GLU A 38 -15.62 -13.07 8.25
CA GLU A 38 -16.31 -13.75 9.35
C GLU A 38 -17.84 -13.66 9.25
N THR A 39 -18.33 -12.48 8.84
CA THR A 39 -19.76 -12.26 8.60
C THR A 39 -20.27 -13.11 7.43
N ASP A 40 -19.48 -13.25 6.36
CA ASP A 40 -19.82 -14.11 5.22
C ASP A 40 -19.88 -15.58 5.61
N ILE A 41 -18.90 -16.06 6.39
CA ILE A 41 -18.87 -17.44 6.89
C ILE A 41 -20.13 -17.75 7.72
N LYS A 42 -20.50 -16.87 8.65
CA LYS A 42 -21.72 -17.04 9.46
C LYS A 42 -22.99 -17.11 8.59
N LYS A 43 -23.07 -16.26 7.56
CA LYS A 43 -24.19 -16.29 6.60
C LYS A 43 -24.22 -17.57 5.77
N MET A 44 -23.08 -18.02 5.25
CA MET A 44 -22.98 -19.28 4.49
C MET A 44 -23.38 -20.48 5.33
N VAL A 45 -22.88 -20.57 6.57
CA VAL A 45 -23.24 -21.66 7.51
C VAL A 45 -24.74 -21.66 7.79
N SER A 46 -25.37 -20.49 7.91
CA SER A 46 -26.83 -20.39 8.05
C SER A 46 -27.53 -20.93 6.80
N ILE A 47 -27.15 -20.48 5.60
CA ILE A 47 -27.74 -20.94 4.33
C ILE A 47 -27.63 -22.48 4.18
N MET A 48 -26.47 -23.05 4.51
CA MET A 48 -26.23 -24.50 4.45
C MET A 48 -27.05 -25.32 5.45
N LYS A 49 -27.43 -24.73 6.60
CA LYS A 49 -28.20 -25.44 7.63
C LYS A 49 -29.70 -25.53 7.30
N PHE A 50 -30.26 -24.56 6.58
CA PHE A 50 -31.71 -24.39 6.52
C PHE A 50 -32.39 -25.01 5.29
N LYS A 51 -31.71 -25.34 4.18
CA LYS A 51 -32.37 -25.86 2.97
C LYS A 51 -31.50 -26.75 2.06
N ARG A 52 -32.19 -27.50 1.17
CA ARG A 52 -31.57 -28.14 0.00
C ARG A 52 -31.09 -27.06 -0.97
N LEU A 53 -29.79 -27.07 -1.25
CA LEU A 53 -29.15 -26.20 -2.23
C LEU A 53 -29.61 -26.55 -3.65
N THR A 54 -29.76 -25.53 -4.49
CA THR A 54 -29.97 -25.72 -5.93
C THR A 54 -28.62 -25.87 -6.65
N ASN A 55 -28.64 -26.35 -7.89
CA ASN A 55 -27.43 -26.42 -8.73
C ASN A 55 -26.77 -25.04 -8.94
N GLU A 56 -27.58 -23.97 -8.95
CA GLU A 56 -27.09 -22.59 -9.05
C GLU A 56 -26.35 -22.17 -7.77
N ASP A 57 -26.91 -22.51 -6.60
CA ASP A 57 -26.26 -22.24 -5.31
C ASP A 57 -24.93 -23.00 -5.20
N GLU A 58 -24.87 -24.25 -5.66
CA GLU A 58 -23.64 -25.05 -5.68
C GLU A 58 -22.56 -24.44 -6.58
N ALA A 59 -22.95 -23.92 -7.76
CA ALA A 59 -22.03 -23.21 -8.65
C ALA A 59 -21.46 -21.94 -7.98
N ILE A 60 -22.31 -21.13 -7.33
CA ILE A 60 -21.88 -19.91 -6.63
C ILE A 60 -20.99 -20.27 -5.42
N MET A 61 -21.32 -21.31 -4.68
CA MET A 61 -20.50 -21.82 -3.57
C MET A 61 -19.10 -22.24 -4.04
N LYS A 62 -19.00 -22.84 -5.23
CA LYS A 62 -17.70 -23.20 -5.83
C LYS A 62 -16.87 -21.94 -6.16
N MET A 63 -17.50 -20.92 -6.74
CA MET A 63 -16.84 -19.63 -6.99
C MET A 63 -16.38 -18.94 -5.70
N ILE A 64 -17.21 -18.97 -4.65
CA ILE A 64 -16.85 -18.44 -3.32
C ILE A 64 -15.63 -19.19 -2.76
N ASN A 65 -15.59 -20.51 -2.88
CA ASN A 65 -14.47 -21.33 -2.42
C ASN A 65 -13.19 -21.01 -3.20
N ASP A 66 -13.28 -20.85 -4.52
CA ASP A 66 -12.13 -20.47 -5.34
C ASP A 66 -11.63 -19.07 -5.00
N CYS A 67 -12.53 -18.11 -4.79
CA CYS A 67 -12.18 -16.76 -4.32
C CYS A 67 -11.51 -16.81 -2.94
N SER A 68 -12.02 -17.63 -2.03
CA SER A 68 -11.46 -17.79 -0.68
C SER A 68 -10.02 -18.32 -0.73
N LYS A 69 -9.74 -19.30 -1.61
CA LYS A 69 -8.38 -19.81 -1.82
C LYS A 69 -7.44 -18.74 -2.37
N VAL A 70 -7.86 -18.02 -3.41
CA VAL A 70 -7.06 -16.92 -3.97
C VAL A 70 -6.78 -15.86 -2.91
N LEU A 71 -7.78 -15.49 -2.13
CA LEU A 71 -7.65 -14.53 -1.05
C LEU A 71 -6.64 -14.99 0.01
N GLN A 72 -6.68 -16.28 0.38
CA GLN A 72 -5.76 -16.89 1.32
C GLN A 72 -4.32 -16.86 0.80
N GLU A 73 -4.08 -17.32 -0.44
CA GLU A 73 -2.74 -17.32 -1.04
C GLU A 73 -2.15 -15.91 -1.14
N MET A 74 -2.97 -14.93 -1.55
CA MET A 74 -2.55 -13.53 -1.61
C MET A 74 -2.17 -12.95 -0.25
N LEU A 75 -2.91 -13.33 0.80
CA LEU A 75 -2.60 -12.90 2.16
C LEU A 75 -1.32 -13.55 2.67
N LEU A 76 -1.11 -14.84 2.40
CA LEU A 76 0.11 -15.55 2.74
C LEU A 76 1.33 -14.92 2.06
N GLU A 77 1.27 -14.68 0.75
CA GLU A 77 2.35 -14.02 0.02
C GLU A 77 2.67 -12.63 0.60
N ARG A 78 1.63 -11.85 0.93
CA ARG A 78 1.82 -10.52 1.55
C ARG A 78 2.41 -10.59 2.95
N ILE A 79 2.05 -11.58 3.76
CA ILE A 79 2.63 -11.81 5.09
C ILE A 79 4.10 -12.21 4.95
N MET A 80 4.43 -13.11 4.03
CA MET A 80 5.81 -13.52 3.78
C MET A 80 6.67 -12.33 3.33
N LEU A 81 6.21 -11.54 2.36
CA LEU A 81 6.91 -10.35 1.91
C LEU A 81 7.10 -9.31 3.03
N GLN A 82 6.11 -9.17 3.92
CA GLN A 82 6.26 -8.32 5.11
C GLN A 82 7.29 -8.88 6.08
N GLN A 83 7.26 -10.18 6.36
CA GLN A 83 8.17 -10.83 7.29
C GLN A 83 9.62 -10.78 6.78
N ASP A 84 9.84 -11.04 5.48
CA ASP A 84 11.13 -10.91 4.81
C ASP A 84 11.64 -9.47 4.89
N SER A 85 10.76 -8.49 4.68
CA SER A 85 11.14 -7.09 4.82
C SER A 85 11.55 -6.75 6.26
N ILE A 86 10.81 -7.24 7.26
CA ILE A 86 11.12 -7.02 8.67
C ILE A 86 12.46 -7.66 9.03
N GLN A 87 12.68 -8.92 8.64
CA GLN A 87 13.92 -9.65 8.89
C GLN A 87 15.12 -8.94 8.25
N PHE A 88 14.99 -8.47 7.01
CA PHE A 88 16.03 -7.68 6.34
C PHE A 88 16.36 -6.39 7.10
N PHE A 89 15.37 -5.70 7.68
CA PHE A 89 15.61 -4.53 8.52
C PHE A 89 16.23 -4.90 9.88
N THR A 90 15.80 -6.00 10.51
CA THR A 90 16.33 -6.44 11.81
C THR A 90 17.79 -6.92 11.72
N GLU A 91 18.14 -7.68 10.69
CA GLU A 91 19.52 -8.12 10.43
C GLU A 91 20.45 -6.93 10.13
N LYS A 92 19.93 -5.94 9.42
CA LYS A 92 20.67 -4.70 9.13
C LYS A 92 20.89 -3.85 10.37
N GLU A 93 19.88 -3.68 11.23
CA GLU A 93 20.02 -2.98 12.52
C GLU A 93 20.98 -3.70 13.47
N ALA A 94 20.99 -5.04 13.49
CA ALA A 94 21.94 -5.82 14.26
C ALA A 94 23.39 -5.65 13.75
N SER A 95 23.59 -5.51 12.43
CA SER A 95 24.90 -5.24 11.84
C SER A 95 25.41 -3.82 12.10
N ASP A 96 24.53 -2.81 12.05
CA ASP A 96 24.88 -1.40 12.34
C ASP A 96 25.06 -1.14 13.85
N SER A 97 24.39 -1.92 14.71
CA SER A 97 24.54 -1.88 16.18
C SER A 97 25.95 -2.25 16.66
N SER A 98 26.77 -2.93 15.85
CA SER A 98 28.13 -3.31 16.24
C SER A 98 29.16 -2.18 16.06
N PHE A 99 28.78 -1.03 15.46
CA PHE A 99 29.72 0.02 15.06
C PHE A 99 29.56 1.39 15.72
N SER A 100 28.72 1.56 16.76
CA SER A 100 28.52 2.87 17.36
C SER A 100 28.44 2.84 18.89
N ASN A 101 29.60 2.73 19.53
CA ASN A 101 29.81 3.30 20.86
C ASN A 101 30.69 4.56 20.72
N THR A 102 30.34 5.61 21.48
CA THR A 102 30.88 6.99 21.50
C THR A 102 30.36 7.84 20.34
N VAL A 103 29.64 8.96 20.53
CA VAL A 103 29.98 10.13 21.36
C VAL A 103 28.69 10.89 21.79
N ASP A 104 28.67 11.35 23.03
CA ASP A 104 27.79 12.42 23.55
C ASP A 104 27.91 13.70 22.71
N ASP A 105 26.80 14.41 22.47
CA ASP A 105 26.69 15.80 22.90
C ASP A 105 25.25 16.32 22.80
N ALA A 106 24.82 17.00 23.86
CA ALA A 106 23.51 17.63 24.01
C ALA A 106 23.59 19.11 23.59
N ILE A 107 22.65 19.60 22.79
CA ILE A 107 22.35 21.04 22.72
C ILE A 107 20.83 21.24 22.60
N GLU A 108 20.31 22.00 23.56
CA GLU A 108 18.93 22.48 23.71
C GLU A 108 18.56 23.63 22.74
N ASP A 109 17.24 23.85 22.70
CA ASP A 109 16.53 25.14 22.63
C ASP A 109 16.14 25.73 21.27
N GLY A 110 14.95 26.36 21.25
CA GLY A 110 14.57 27.34 20.24
C GLY A 110 13.15 27.28 19.67
N ASP A 111 12.26 28.00 20.32
CA ASP A 111 10.87 28.38 20.01
C ASP A 111 10.58 28.96 18.58
N ASP A 112 9.28 28.95 18.25
CA ASP A 112 8.53 30.01 17.57
C ASP A 112 8.18 29.99 16.05
N ARG A 113 6.86 29.86 15.82
CA ARG A 113 5.98 30.63 14.88
C ARG A 113 6.04 30.49 13.33
N LYS A 114 4.81 30.22 12.83
CA LYS A 114 4.12 30.83 11.65
C LYS A 114 4.46 30.35 10.23
N THR A 115 3.55 29.50 9.73
CA THR A 115 2.86 29.59 8.43
C THR A 115 3.39 30.64 7.42
N LYS A 116 4.43 30.28 6.68
CA LYS A 116 4.66 30.77 5.32
C LYS A 116 4.87 29.55 4.43
N SER A 117 4.08 29.45 3.36
CA SER A 117 4.28 28.50 2.26
C SER A 117 5.61 28.85 1.56
N ARG A 118 6.73 28.41 2.16
CA ARG A 118 8.05 28.49 1.53
C ARG A 118 8.11 27.37 0.50
N ARG A 119 8.15 27.76 -0.78
CA ARG A 119 8.49 26.84 -1.87
C ARG A 119 9.82 26.16 -1.53
N LEU A 120 9.93 24.87 -1.86
CA LEU A 120 11.16 24.12 -1.63
C LEU A 120 12.32 24.76 -2.42
N THR A 121 13.49 24.84 -1.80
CA THR A 121 14.69 25.37 -2.45
C THR A 121 15.17 24.45 -3.58
N LYS A 122 15.95 25.00 -4.53
CA LYS A 122 16.51 24.20 -5.63
C LYS A 122 17.36 23.02 -5.13
N LYS A 123 18.14 23.22 -4.06
CA LYS A 123 18.97 22.18 -3.44
C LYS A 123 18.12 21.05 -2.83
N GLN A 124 17.03 21.40 -2.13
CA GLN A 124 16.10 20.41 -1.59
C GLN A 124 15.41 19.62 -2.71
N LEU A 125 14.98 20.30 -3.78
CA LEU A 125 14.37 19.66 -4.94
C LEU A 125 15.34 18.70 -5.65
N LEU A 126 16.62 19.06 -5.78
CA LEU A 126 17.63 18.21 -6.42
C LEU A 126 17.82 16.89 -5.66
N VAL A 127 17.90 16.94 -4.33
CA VAL A 127 18.00 15.74 -3.48
C VAL A 127 16.75 14.88 -3.60
N LEU A 128 15.56 15.49 -3.52
CA LEU A 128 14.28 14.79 -3.60
C LEU A 128 14.04 14.16 -4.98
N GLU A 129 14.40 14.87 -6.05
CA GLU A 129 14.28 14.38 -7.43
C GLU A 129 15.29 13.27 -7.71
N GLY A 130 16.55 13.42 -7.25
CA GLY A 130 17.56 12.37 -7.38
C GLY A 130 17.14 11.07 -6.72
N TRP A 131 16.54 11.15 -5.53
CA TRP A 131 15.95 9.99 -4.87
C TRP A 131 14.77 9.41 -5.66
N PHE A 132 13.87 10.26 -6.16
CA PHE A 132 12.69 9.83 -6.91
C PHE A 132 13.07 9.10 -8.21
N GLN A 133 14.05 9.60 -8.96
CA GLN A 133 14.52 8.96 -10.19
C GLN A 133 15.16 7.60 -9.92
N LYS A 134 15.92 7.46 -8.83
CA LYS A 134 16.51 6.18 -8.41
C LYS A 134 15.43 5.14 -8.03
N HIS A 135 14.25 5.60 -7.60
CA HIS A 135 13.14 4.75 -7.18
C HIS A 135 11.92 4.86 -8.11
N LYS A 136 12.13 5.20 -9.39
CA LYS A 136 11.05 5.49 -10.35
C LYS A 136 10.07 4.33 -10.52
N ASN A 137 10.54 3.09 -10.42
CA ASN A 137 9.72 1.88 -10.53
C ASN A 137 8.82 1.68 -9.31
N HIS A 138 9.26 2.09 -8.12
CA HIS A 138 8.50 1.99 -6.88
C HIS A 138 8.74 3.23 -5.99
N PRO A 139 8.11 4.38 -6.31
CA PRO A 139 8.40 5.68 -5.67
C PRO A 139 7.68 5.84 -4.33
N TYR A 140 7.87 4.87 -3.43
CA TYR A 140 7.40 4.88 -2.05
C TYR A 140 8.62 4.78 -1.13
N SER A 141 8.85 5.82 -0.32
CA SER A 141 9.98 5.84 0.61
C SER A 141 9.65 5.01 1.85
N GLN A 142 10.56 4.10 2.22
CA GLN A 142 10.53 3.41 3.51
C GLN A 142 10.95 4.38 4.64
N LYS A 143 10.80 3.98 5.91
CA LYS A 143 11.08 4.84 7.08
C LYS A 143 12.50 5.39 7.04
N ASP A 144 13.48 4.56 6.71
CA ASP A 144 14.89 4.94 6.68
C ASP A 144 15.23 5.88 5.53
N GLN A 145 14.65 5.62 4.36
CA GLN A 145 14.82 6.51 3.20
C GLN A 145 14.18 7.88 3.44
N THR A 146 13.02 7.89 4.12
CA THR A 146 12.37 9.14 4.54
C THR A 146 13.25 9.87 5.55
N ASN A 147 13.88 9.18 6.50
CA ASN A 147 14.80 9.76 7.48
C ASN A 147 16.07 10.33 6.81
N LEU A 148 16.63 9.64 5.81
CA LEU A 148 17.76 10.15 5.03
C LEU A 148 17.38 11.43 4.29
N LEU A 149 16.23 11.46 3.63
CA LEU A 149 15.73 12.65 2.94
C LEU A 149 15.48 13.80 3.93
N ILE A 150 14.93 13.54 5.11
CA ILE A 150 14.77 14.53 6.18
C ILE A 150 16.13 15.10 6.59
N LYS A 151 17.13 14.25 6.86
CA LYS A 151 18.48 14.67 7.25
C LYS A 151 19.16 15.53 6.18
N SER A 152 19.04 15.14 4.91
CA SER A 152 19.68 15.82 3.77
C SER A 152 18.97 17.10 3.32
N THR A 153 17.64 17.16 3.46
CA THR A 153 16.84 18.31 3.00
C THR A 153 16.46 19.28 4.12
N LYS A 154 16.60 18.85 5.38
CA LYS A 154 16.14 19.56 6.59
C LYS A 154 14.64 19.92 6.53
N LEU A 155 13.86 19.13 5.80
CA LEU A 155 12.40 19.24 5.73
C LEU A 155 11.76 18.34 6.78
N SER A 156 10.55 18.69 7.22
CA SER A 156 9.78 17.81 8.10
C SER A 156 9.36 16.52 7.37
N LYS A 157 9.12 15.46 8.14
CA LYS A 157 8.63 14.18 7.61
C LYS A 157 7.39 14.35 6.73
N SER A 158 6.44 15.18 7.18
CA SER A 158 5.22 15.49 6.43
C SER A 158 5.52 16.19 5.10
N GLN A 159 6.46 17.14 5.08
CA GLN A 159 6.85 17.83 3.84
C GLN A 159 7.50 16.88 2.82
N VAL A 160 8.36 15.97 3.27
CA VAL A 160 8.99 14.95 2.42
C VAL A 160 7.94 13.99 1.86
N GLN A 161 7.06 13.46 2.71
CA GLN A 161 5.99 12.53 2.30
C GLN A 161 5.01 13.19 1.32
N ASN A 162 4.61 14.42 1.60
CA ASN A 162 3.74 15.20 0.73
C ASN A 162 4.41 15.49 -0.61
N TRP A 163 5.71 15.83 -0.62
CA TRP A 163 6.44 16.04 -1.85
C TRP A 163 6.49 14.77 -2.71
N ILE A 164 6.83 13.61 -2.12
CA ILE A 164 6.90 12.34 -2.84
C ILE A 164 5.51 11.97 -3.38
N SER A 165 4.45 12.12 -2.58
CA SER A 165 3.07 11.88 -3.02
C SER A 165 2.66 12.78 -4.19
N ASN A 166 2.99 14.07 -4.12
CA ASN A 166 2.73 15.02 -5.20
C ASN A 166 3.55 14.72 -6.45
N ARG A 167 4.81 14.30 -6.29
CA ARG A 167 5.70 13.95 -7.40
C ARG A 167 5.22 12.70 -8.14
N ARG A 168 4.70 11.69 -7.43
CA ARG A 168 4.02 10.52 -8.03
C ARG A 168 2.82 10.91 -8.87
N ARG A 169 1.93 11.75 -8.31
CA ARG A 169 0.75 12.25 -9.04
C ARG A 169 1.16 13.02 -10.29
N LYS A 170 2.21 13.84 -10.19
CA LYS A 170 2.77 14.56 -11.34
C LYS A 170 3.32 13.60 -12.40
N GLU A 171 4.09 12.57 -12.03
CA GLU A 171 4.61 11.56 -12.97
C GLU A 171 3.50 10.83 -13.73
N LYS A 172 2.42 10.46 -13.02
CA LYS A 172 1.25 9.80 -13.61
C LYS A 172 0.54 10.70 -14.63
N ASN A 173 0.47 12.00 -14.34
CA ASN A 173 -0.20 13.00 -15.17
C ASN A 173 0.69 13.58 -16.28
N THR A 174 2.02 13.36 -16.24
CA THR A 174 2.95 13.73 -17.32
C THR A 174 3.00 12.71 -18.46
N LYS A 175 2.18 11.65 -18.42
CA LYS A 175 1.91 10.86 -19.62
C LYS A 175 1.26 11.77 -20.65
N VAL A 176 2.07 12.18 -21.62
CA VAL A 176 1.71 13.00 -22.78
C VAL A 176 0.42 12.45 -23.39
N SER A 177 -0.53 13.33 -23.75
CA SER A 177 -1.74 12.94 -24.47
C SER A 177 -1.36 11.99 -25.61
N PRO A 178 -2.08 10.87 -25.84
CA PRO A 178 -1.76 9.92 -26.91
C PRO A 178 -1.58 10.61 -28.27
N GLU A 179 -2.31 11.71 -28.52
CA GLU A 179 -2.22 12.53 -29.72
C GLU A 179 -0.86 13.23 -29.90
N LEU A 180 -0.21 13.63 -28.80
CA LEU A 180 1.09 14.30 -28.82
C LEU A 180 2.26 13.29 -28.84
N ALA A 181 2.05 12.06 -28.36
CA ALA A 181 3.05 10.99 -28.43
C ALA A 181 3.28 10.50 -29.88
N ALA A 182 2.23 10.54 -30.72
CA ALA A 182 2.32 10.22 -32.14
C ALA A 182 3.22 11.21 -32.90
N LEU A 183 3.15 12.50 -32.58
CA LEU A 183 3.96 13.56 -33.22
C LEU A 183 5.46 13.47 -32.88
N LEU A 184 5.82 12.88 -31.73
CA LEU A 184 7.22 12.76 -31.29
C LEU A 184 7.92 11.48 -31.78
N LEU A 185 7.17 10.49 -32.30
CA LEU A 185 7.71 9.25 -32.84
C LEU A 185 7.75 9.22 -34.39
N THR A 186 7.22 10.25 -35.05
CA THR A 186 7.24 10.42 -36.51
C THR A 186 8.08 11.62 -36.97
N GLY A 187 9.11 11.98 -36.22
CA GLY A 187 10.09 13.01 -36.57
C GLY A 187 11.49 12.44 -36.73
#